data_AF-A0AAV5K444-F1
#
_entry.id   AF-A0AAV5K444-F1
#
_cell.length_a   1.000
_cell.length_b   1.000
_cell.length_c   1.000
_cell.angle_alpha   90.00
_cell.angle_beta   90.00
_cell.angle_gamma   90.00
#
_symmetry.space_group_name_H-M   'P 1'
#
loop_
_entity.id
_entity.type
_entity.pdbx_description
1 polymer ?
#
loop_
_entity_poly.entity_id
_entity_poly.type
_entity_poly.pdbx_seq_one_letter_code
_entity_poly.pdbx_strand_id
1 'polypeptide(L)'
;MLRPLSFDLQVQEQEIAAVQWMPFEKYAAQPFAQKHEQSRYVTELCLAKLDGAYAGFFPQPISSSASIDGLSYFYFNNKNLHQPSTADPS
;
A
#
# COMPACT_ATOMS: atom_id res chain seq x y z
N MET A 1 -2.47 -2.44 0.97
CA MET A 1 -3.34 -2.67 -0.20
C MET A 1 -4.52 -1.72 -0.13
N LEU A 2 -4.91 -1.17 -1.26
CA LEU A 2 -6.12 -0.37 -1.37
C LEU A 2 -7.33 -1.25 -1.08
N ARG A 3 -8.37 -0.66 -0.47
CA ARG A 3 -9.64 -1.34 -0.23
C ARG A 3 -10.65 -0.82 -1.24
N PRO A 4 -11.25 -1.68 -2.08
CA PRO A 4 -12.25 -1.23 -3.04
C PRO A 4 -13.47 -0.69 -2.30
N LEU A 5 -14.06 0.39 -2.83
CA LEU A 5 -15.36 0.90 -2.37
C LEU A 5 -16.53 0.19 -3.07
N SER A 6 -16.29 -0.36 -4.27
CA SER A 6 -17.19 -1.22 -5.03
C SER A 6 -16.38 -2.29 -5.79
N PHE A 7 -17.04 -3.39 -6.14
CA PHE A 7 -16.50 -4.43 -7.01
C PHE A 7 -17.00 -4.33 -8.46
N ASP A 8 -17.85 -3.35 -8.75
CA ASP A 8 -18.31 -3.08 -10.10
C ASP A 8 -17.15 -2.55 -10.95
N LEU A 9 -16.97 -3.15 -12.13
CA LEU A 9 -15.90 -2.83 -13.03
C LEU A 9 -16.42 -1.98 -14.19
N GLN A 10 -15.75 -0.86 -14.46
CA GLN A 10 -15.97 -0.05 -15.65
C GLN A 10 -14.65 0.06 -16.41
N VAL A 11 -14.66 -0.32 -17.69
CA VAL A 11 -13.47 -0.26 -18.54
C VAL A 11 -13.29 1.18 -19.00
N GLN A 12 -12.08 1.72 -18.85
CA GLN A 12 -11.70 2.96 -19.50
C GLN A 12 -11.26 2.64 -20.93
N GLU A 13 -12.22 2.56 -21.85
CA GLU A 13 -12.03 2.07 -23.23
C GLU A 13 -10.97 2.83 -24.05
N GLN A 14 -10.56 4.03 -23.60
CA GLN A 14 -9.51 4.82 -24.23
C GLN A 14 -8.10 4.22 -24.03
N GLU A 15 -7.86 3.49 -22.94
CA GLU A 15 -6.51 3.03 -22.56
C GLU A 15 -6.43 1.52 -22.33
N ILE A 16 -7.51 0.89 -21.87
CA ILE A 16 -7.53 -0.53 -21.49
C ILE A 16 -8.60 -1.30 -22.25
N ALA A 17 -8.22 -2.46 -22.80
CA ALA A 17 -9.12 -3.31 -23.59
C ALA A 17 -10.11 -4.14 -22.73
N ALA A 18 -9.69 -4.53 -21.52
CA ALA A 18 -10.50 -5.34 -20.61
C ALA A 18 -10.02 -5.19 -19.16
N VAL A 19 -10.92 -5.41 -18.22
CA VAL A 19 -10.61 -5.50 -16.79
C VAL A 19 -11.41 -6.63 -16.16
N GLN A 20 -10.80 -7.37 -15.25
CA GLN A 20 -11.46 -8.41 -14.47
C GLN A 20 -10.82 -8.52 -13.10
N TRP A 21 -11.62 -8.90 -12.10
CA TRP A 21 -11.08 -9.36 -10.83
C TRP A 21 -10.33 -10.67 -11.04
N MET A 22 -9.15 -10.78 -10.44
CA MET A 22 -8.33 -11.98 -10.49
C MET A 22 -7.89 -12.33 -9.06
N PRO A 23 -8.05 -13.60 -8.62
CA PRO A 23 -7.41 -14.07 -7.41
C PRO A 23 -5.91 -13.78 -7.43
N PHE A 24 -5.38 -13.27 -6.34
CA PHE A 24 -3.99 -12.82 -6.31
C PHE A 24 -3.01 -13.96 -6.59
N GLU A 25 -3.32 -15.17 -6.15
CA GLU A 25 -2.54 -16.38 -6.38
C GLU A 25 -2.45 -16.71 -7.88
N LYS A 26 -3.54 -16.47 -8.62
CA LYS A 26 -3.55 -16.63 -10.08
C LYS A 26 -2.67 -15.59 -10.77
N TYR A 27 -2.63 -14.35 -10.27
CA TYR A 27 -1.71 -13.32 -10.75
C TYR A 27 -0.25 -13.68 -10.45
N ALA A 28 0.05 -14.08 -9.21
CA ALA A 28 1.38 -14.47 -8.76
C ALA A 28 1.95 -15.68 -9.53
N ALA A 29 1.08 -16.56 -10.00
CA ALA A 29 1.43 -17.71 -10.83
C ALA A 29 1.71 -17.35 -12.32
N GLN A 30 1.41 -16.13 -12.76
CA GLN A 30 1.61 -15.76 -14.16
C GLN A 30 3.11 -15.73 -14.51
N PRO A 31 3.49 -16.16 -15.73
CA PRO A 31 4.89 -16.10 -16.17
C PRO A 31 5.50 -14.71 -16.03
N PHE A 32 4.72 -13.66 -16.29
CA PHE A 32 5.15 -12.28 -16.14
C PHE A 32 5.59 -11.95 -14.70
N ALA A 33 4.77 -12.33 -13.70
CA ALA A 33 5.05 -12.06 -12.29
C ALA A 33 6.31 -12.78 -11.79
N GLN A 34 6.69 -13.89 -12.44
CA GLN A 34 7.85 -14.71 -12.07
C GLN A 34 9.10 -14.45 -12.93
N LYS A 35 8.95 -13.78 -14.06
CA LYS A 35 10.01 -13.62 -15.08
C LYS A 35 11.21 -12.85 -14.57
N HIS A 36 10.98 -11.82 -13.75
CA HIS A 36 12.01 -10.93 -13.25
C HIS A 36 12.02 -10.91 -11.74
N GLU A 37 13.22 -10.83 -11.16
CA GLU A 37 13.41 -10.83 -9.71
C GLU A 37 12.64 -9.69 -9.03
N GLN A 38 12.62 -8.52 -9.66
CA GLN A 38 11.86 -7.35 -9.18
C GLN A 38 10.35 -7.65 -9.11
N SER A 39 9.78 -8.26 -10.15
CA SER A 39 8.36 -8.66 -10.19
C SER A 39 8.03 -9.69 -9.11
N ARG A 40 8.95 -10.64 -8.87
CA ARG A 40 8.82 -11.63 -7.80
C ARG A 40 8.82 -10.96 -6.42
N TYR A 41 9.76 -10.05 -6.14
CA TYR A 41 9.78 -9.33 -4.86
C TYR A 41 8.52 -8.49 -4.63
N VAL A 42 8.01 -7.81 -5.67
CA VAL A 42 6.74 -7.07 -5.57
C VAL A 42 5.60 -8.02 -5.21
N THR A 43 5.55 -9.19 -5.82
CA THR A 43 4.52 -10.21 -5.55
C THR A 43 4.62 -10.73 -4.11
N GLU A 44 5.82 -11.07 -3.64
CA GLU A 44 6.08 -11.52 -2.26
C GLU A 44 5.72 -10.44 -1.23
N LEU A 45 6.02 -9.17 -1.51
CA LEU A 45 5.66 -8.05 -0.65
C LEU A 45 4.14 -7.87 -0.56
N CYS A 46 3.42 -8.03 -1.67
CA CYS A 46 1.97 -8.01 -1.72
C CYS A 46 1.36 -9.16 -0.89
N LEU A 47 1.91 -10.38 -0.97
CA LEU A 47 1.50 -11.51 -0.14
C LEU A 47 1.72 -11.22 1.34
N ALA A 48 2.91 -10.78 1.72
CA ALA A 48 3.20 -10.41 3.10
C ALA A 48 2.25 -9.31 3.63
N LYS A 49 1.78 -8.40 2.75
CA LYS A 49 0.78 -7.40 3.11
C LYS A 49 -0.62 -7.99 3.32
N LEU A 50 -1.01 -8.97 2.49
CA LEU A 50 -2.27 -9.71 2.62
C LEU A 50 -2.31 -10.53 3.92
N ASP A 51 -1.20 -11.21 4.24
CA ASP A 51 -1.05 -12.04 5.45
C ASP A 51 -0.87 -11.21 6.74
N GLY A 52 -0.84 -9.88 6.63
CA GLY A 52 -0.61 -8.98 7.78
C GLY A 52 0.83 -8.95 8.29
N ALA A 53 1.75 -9.72 7.69
CA ALA A 53 3.17 -9.75 8.04
C ALA A 53 3.90 -8.45 7.67
N TYR A 54 3.40 -7.69 6.69
CA TYR A 54 3.96 -6.41 6.28
C TYR A 54 3.04 -5.23 6.64
N ALA A 55 3.52 -4.34 7.51
CA ALA A 55 2.76 -3.14 7.88
C ALA A 55 2.85 -2.03 6.83
N GLY A 56 3.98 -1.89 6.14
CA GLY A 56 4.22 -0.77 5.24
C GLY A 56 4.20 0.59 5.96
N PHE A 57 4.03 1.65 5.18
CA PHE A 57 3.91 3.01 5.68
C PHE A 57 2.47 3.48 5.60
N PHE A 58 2.10 4.34 6.54
CA PHE A 58 0.77 4.93 6.62
C PHE A 58 0.87 6.46 6.54
N PRO A 59 -0.07 7.12 5.84
CA PRO A 59 -0.14 8.57 5.82
C PRO A 59 -0.59 9.08 7.19
N GLN A 60 0.18 10.00 7.76
CA GLN A 60 -0.21 10.79 8.91
C GLN A 60 -0.33 12.26 8.49
N PRO A 61 -1.51 12.89 8.67
CA PRO A 61 -1.65 14.32 8.41
C PRO A 61 -0.79 15.11 9.41
N ILE A 62 -0.05 16.08 8.89
CA ILE A 62 0.76 17.03 9.66
C ILE A 62 0.43 18.45 9.20
N SER A 63 0.46 19.39 10.13
CA SER A 63 0.40 20.81 9.81
C SER A 63 1.77 21.27 9.33
N SER A 64 1.81 21.96 8.19
CA SER A 64 3.05 22.47 7.60
C SER A 64 2.83 23.84 7.01
N SER A 65 3.68 24.80 7.39
CA SER A 65 3.71 26.13 6.77
C SER A 65 4.22 26.13 5.33
N ALA A 66 4.79 25.01 4.85
CA ALA A 66 5.32 24.85 3.51
C ALA A 66 4.31 24.29 2.49
N SER A 67 3.15 23.82 2.92
CA SER A 67 2.08 23.32 2.03
C SER A 67 1.06 24.42 1.71
N ILE A 68 0.54 24.41 0.48
CA ILE A 68 -0.40 25.43 -0.05
C ILE A 68 -1.67 25.53 0.79
N ASP A 69 -2.15 24.42 1.34
CA ASP A 69 -3.36 24.31 2.16
C ASP A 69 -3.05 24.15 3.66
N GLY A 70 -1.78 24.28 4.06
CA GLY A 70 -1.33 24.07 5.44
C GLY A 70 -1.31 22.59 5.87
N LEU A 71 -1.66 21.67 4.98
CA LEU A 71 -1.72 20.23 5.26
C LEU A 71 -0.65 19.48 4.45
N SER A 72 0.11 18.63 5.11
CA SER A 72 1.04 17.69 4.47
C SER A 72 0.82 16.29 5.02
N TYR A 73 1.24 15.26 4.28
CA TYR A 73 1.16 13.87 4.71
C TYR A 73 2.54 13.28 4.90
N PHE A 74 2.84 12.83 6.12
CA PHE A 74 4.07 12.12 6.44
C PHE A 74 3.80 10.61 6.41
N TYR A 75 4.53 9.90 5.55
CA TYR A 75 4.38 8.45 5.39
C TYR A 75 5.45 7.72 6.19
N PHE A 76 5.03 6.98 7.20
CA PHE A 76 5.98 6.24 8.03
C PHE A 76 5.38 4.98 8.63
N ASN A 77 6.25 4.13 9.18
CA ASN A 77 5.85 2.94 9.90
C ASN A 77 5.42 3.30 11.33
N ASN A 78 4.13 3.25 11.60
CA ASN A 78 3.55 3.64 12.89
C ASN A 78 3.67 2.58 14.00
N LYS A 79 4.31 1.43 13.75
CA LYS A 79 4.49 0.36 14.75
C LYS A 79 5.16 0.82 16.05
N ASN A 80 5.96 1.88 16.01
CA ASN A 80 6.73 2.39 17.16
C ASN A 80 6.10 3.63 17.83
N LEU A 81 4.96 4.15 17.36
CA LEU A 81 4.36 5.36 17.95
C LEU A 81 3.72 5.13 19.32
N HIS A 82 3.37 3.90 19.65
CA HIS A 82 2.72 3.56 20.92
C HIS A 82 3.71 3.19 22.02
N GLN A 83 5.00 3.51 21.89
CA GLN A 83 5.89 3.43 23.04
C GLN A 83 5.45 4.50 24.06
N PRO A 84 5.06 4.12 25.29
CA PRO A 84 4.78 5.11 26.32
C PRO A 84 6.05 5.94 26.52
N SER A 85 5.88 7.26 26.54
CA SER A 85 6.96 8.20 26.83
C SER A 85 7.59 7.81 28.17
N THR A 86 8.83 7.34 28.13
CA THR A 86 9.70 7.30 29.30
C THR A 86 10.23 8.71 29.51
N ALA A 87 9.34 9.64 29.88
CA ALA A 87 9.76 10.92 30.41
C ALA A 87 10.22 10.68 31.85
N ASP A 88 11.53 10.66 32.07
CA ASP A 88 12.10 10.76 33.41
C ASP A 88 11.68 12.12 34.02
N PRO A 89 11.11 12.14 35.23
CA PRO A 89 10.89 13.38 35.95
C PRO A 89 12.24 13.85 36.49
N SER A 90 12.72 15.01 36.03
CA SER A 90 13.79 15.79 36.68
C SER A 90 13.19 17.01 37.35
#